data_AF-A0A4U7L1W4-F1
#
_entry.id   AF-A0A4U7L1W4-F1
#
_cell.length_a   1.000
_cell.length_b   1.000
_cell.length_c   1.000
_cell.angle_alpha   90.00
_cell.angle_beta   90.00
_cell.angle_gamma   90.00
#
_symmetry.space_group_name_H-M   'P 1'
#
loop_
_entity.id
_entity.type
_entity.pdbx_description
1 polymer ?
#
loop_
_entity_poly.entity_id
_entity_poly.type
_entity_poly.pdbx_seq_one_letter_code
_entity_poly.pdbx_strand_id
1 'polypeptide(L)'
;MSISPLDITALKQRYEKAGQSHLFAFWDTLSAEQQAELAQQLDELDVARVNQVFHTAIKADEEARAGKSHQVSPPPPSSVENTIEGEADPAKVQHFRTVGLNAIAQGHVGVLLMAGGQGTRLGSSAPKGCYDIGLPSHKSLFQIQAERILRLQTLAAKHSSSSAGSSSSSSVVIPWYIMTSGPTRQDTEAFFAQNNYFGLEQQNIVFFEQGTLPCLSLEGKILLETTSKVATAPDGNGGLYRALRTPYNKGHPETVISDLEKRGIKYLHAYGVDNCLVKVGDPIFLGVCLQQGVQAGVKVVKKENPKESVGVVALRDGKFGVVEYSEIPEALSEARDANGELSFRAANIVNHFYTTKFLADDVPAFEPEMAFHIARKKIPTVDLTTGQPVKPSTPNGMKLELFVFDVFPFCGDKLAVHEVARQEEFSPLKNAKGTGVDDPDTSRRDLLAQQRRWLIAAGAKVAEGAEVELSPLVTYSGEGLDRFAGQTLSRSGSIEP
;
A
#
# COMPACT_ATOMS: atom_id res chain seq x y z
N MET A 1 35.12 -7.48 -1.82
CA MET A 1 35.74 -7.27 -0.49
C MET A 1 35.56 -8.56 0.29
N SER A 2 36.62 -9.12 0.88
CA SER A 2 36.52 -10.30 1.75
C SER A 2 35.72 -9.88 2.98
N ILE A 3 34.52 -10.43 3.13
CA ILE A 3 33.71 -10.27 4.35
C ILE A 3 34.53 -10.90 5.47
N SER A 4 34.85 -10.13 6.51
CA SER A 4 35.50 -10.68 7.70
C SER A 4 34.64 -11.83 8.23
N PRO A 5 35.21 -13.00 8.57
CA PRO A 5 34.42 -14.09 9.13
C PRO A 5 33.66 -13.59 10.36
N LEU A 6 32.36 -13.93 10.41
CA LEU A 6 31.46 -13.59 11.51
C LEU A 6 32.01 -14.14 12.83
N ASP A 7 32.08 -13.29 13.86
CA ASP A 7 32.45 -13.72 15.21
C ASP A 7 31.24 -14.42 15.87
N ILE A 8 31.22 -15.74 15.76
CA ILE A 8 30.16 -16.59 16.29
C ILE A 8 30.05 -16.50 17.82
N THR A 9 31.17 -16.29 18.53
CA THR A 9 31.15 -16.15 19.99
C THR A 9 30.46 -14.86 20.39
N ALA A 10 30.79 -13.74 19.73
CA ALA A 10 30.11 -12.46 19.95
C ALA A 10 28.62 -12.54 19.58
N LEU A 11 28.28 -13.23 18.50
CA LEU A 11 26.89 -13.43 18.06
C LEU A 11 26.08 -14.23 19.10
N LYS A 12 26.61 -15.36 19.60
CA LYS A 12 25.98 -16.14 20.68
C LYS A 12 25.75 -15.30 21.93
N GLN A 13 26.75 -14.51 22.36
CA GLN A 13 26.63 -13.62 23.51
C GLN A 13 25.58 -12.51 23.31
N ARG A 14 25.47 -11.96 22.09
CA ARG A 14 24.44 -10.96 21.75
C ARG A 14 23.03 -11.52 21.97
N TYR A 15 22.79 -12.73 21.47
CA TYR A 15 21.51 -13.41 21.61
C TYR A 15 21.24 -13.90 23.02
N GLU A 16 22.26 -14.35 23.76
CA GLU A 16 22.13 -14.69 25.17
C GLU A 16 21.70 -13.48 26.01
N LYS A 17 22.35 -12.33 25.83
CA LYS A 17 21.97 -11.06 26.49
C LYS A 17 20.55 -10.63 26.15
N ALA A 18 20.10 -10.89 24.92
CA ALA A 18 18.73 -10.63 24.49
C ALA A 18 17.71 -11.69 24.95
N GLY A 19 18.15 -12.74 25.68
CA GLY A 19 17.30 -13.82 26.15
C GLY A 19 16.85 -14.77 25.03
N GLN A 20 17.56 -14.84 23.91
CA GLN A 20 17.24 -15.62 22.71
C GLN A 20 18.32 -16.68 22.41
N SER A 21 19.00 -17.19 23.44
CA SER A 21 20.09 -18.19 23.30
C SER A 21 19.63 -19.53 22.73
N HIS A 22 18.33 -19.86 22.86
CA HIS A 22 17.74 -21.10 22.35
C HIS A 22 17.84 -21.24 20.83
N LEU A 23 18.06 -20.15 20.08
CA LEU A 23 18.31 -20.21 18.64
C LEU A 23 19.59 -20.97 18.28
N PHE A 24 20.50 -21.13 19.24
CA PHE A 24 21.74 -21.91 19.07
C PHE A 24 21.64 -23.34 19.60
N ALA A 25 20.45 -23.82 20.00
CA ALA A 25 20.26 -25.13 20.61
C ALA A 25 20.83 -26.29 19.78
N PHE A 26 20.80 -26.17 18.46
CA PHE A 26 21.29 -27.20 17.53
C PHE A 26 22.65 -26.90 16.92
N TRP A 27 23.28 -25.77 17.27
CA TRP A 27 24.46 -25.23 16.55
C TRP A 27 25.55 -26.26 16.31
N ASP A 28 25.91 -27.05 17.31
CA ASP A 28 27.01 -28.02 17.26
C ASP A 28 26.66 -29.28 16.43
N THR A 29 25.39 -29.45 16.05
CA THR A 29 24.89 -30.55 15.20
C THR A 29 24.69 -30.15 13.75
N LEU A 30 24.74 -28.84 13.46
CA LEU A 30 24.55 -28.30 12.11
C LEU A 30 25.78 -28.53 11.23
N SER A 31 25.56 -28.68 9.92
CA SER A 31 26.66 -28.62 8.94
C SER A 31 27.29 -27.23 8.90
N ALA A 32 28.49 -27.10 8.31
CA ALA A 32 29.16 -25.81 8.18
C ALA A 32 28.33 -24.80 7.36
N GLU A 33 27.63 -25.28 6.32
CA GLU A 33 26.73 -24.47 5.50
C GLU A 33 25.52 -23.98 6.32
N GLN A 34 24.90 -24.88 7.08
CA GLN A 34 23.77 -24.54 7.94
C GLN A 34 24.16 -23.56 9.06
N GLN A 35 25.36 -23.71 9.63
CA GLN A 35 25.90 -22.76 10.60
C GLN A 35 26.10 -21.38 9.96
N ALA A 36 26.67 -21.32 8.75
CA ALA A 36 26.88 -20.07 8.04
C ALA A 36 25.55 -19.37 7.70
N GLU A 37 24.57 -20.11 7.20
CA GLU A 37 23.22 -19.59 6.90
C GLU A 37 22.52 -19.06 8.15
N LEU A 38 22.56 -19.81 9.26
CA LEU A 38 21.94 -19.37 10.52
C LEU A 38 22.68 -18.15 11.08
N ALA A 39 24.01 -18.15 11.10
CA ALA A 39 24.79 -17.01 11.57
C ALA A 39 24.50 -15.74 10.77
N GLN A 40 24.39 -15.84 9.44
CA GLN A 40 24.05 -14.70 8.61
C GLN A 40 22.64 -14.16 8.93
N GLN A 41 21.63 -15.04 9.02
CA GLN A 41 20.26 -14.64 9.40
C GLN A 41 20.23 -13.92 10.76
N LEU A 42 20.96 -14.46 11.74
CA LEU A 42 21.03 -13.89 13.09
C LEU A 42 21.88 -12.63 13.14
N ASP A 43 22.88 -12.47 12.28
CA ASP A 43 23.68 -11.24 12.22
C ASP A 43 22.87 -10.06 11.68
N GLU A 44 22.13 -10.30 10.59
CA GLU A 44 21.24 -9.32 9.94
C GLU A 44 20.06 -8.90 10.82
N LEU A 45 19.65 -9.75 11.77
CA LEU A 45 18.54 -9.48 12.67
C LEU A 45 18.95 -8.60 13.86
N ASP A 46 18.29 -7.45 14.00
CA ASP A 46 18.36 -6.62 15.20
C ASP A 46 17.49 -7.23 16.32
N VAL A 47 18.07 -8.14 17.10
CA VAL A 47 17.38 -8.85 18.19
C VAL A 47 16.88 -7.91 19.29
N ALA A 48 17.55 -6.77 19.51
CA ALA A 48 17.12 -5.78 20.50
C ALA A 48 15.83 -5.10 20.04
N ARG A 49 15.75 -4.71 18.76
CA ARG A 49 14.51 -4.22 18.15
C ARG A 49 13.40 -5.25 18.21
N VAL A 50 13.67 -6.52 17.94
CA VAL A 50 12.65 -7.59 18.01
C VAL A 50 12.02 -7.66 19.40
N ASN A 51 12.84 -7.64 20.46
CA ASN A 51 12.34 -7.62 21.83
C ASN A 51 11.55 -6.35 22.13
N GLN A 52 12.01 -5.17 21.69
CA GLN A 52 11.28 -3.92 21.86
C GLN A 52 9.90 -3.97 21.18
N VAL A 53 9.84 -4.42 19.93
CA VAL A 53 8.61 -4.59 19.16
C VAL A 53 7.64 -5.54 19.88
N PHE A 54 8.14 -6.65 20.42
CA PHE A 54 7.34 -7.57 21.24
C PHE A 54 6.76 -6.88 22.47
N HIS A 55 7.57 -6.17 23.25
CA HIS A 55 7.13 -5.50 24.47
C HIS A 55 6.07 -4.42 24.20
N THR A 56 6.27 -3.59 23.17
CA THR A 56 5.30 -2.56 22.78
C THR A 56 3.99 -3.19 22.31
N ALA A 57 4.05 -4.26 21.51
CA ALA A 57 2.87 -4.97 21.01
C ALA A 57 2.05 -5.63 22.13
N ILE A 58 2.71 -6.32 23.07
CA ILE A 58 2.03 -6.95 24.22
C ILE A 58 1.37 -5.91 25.10
N LYS A 59 2.07 -4.81 25.40
CA LYS A 59 1.50 -3.72 26.20
C LYS A 59 0.23 -3.15 25.54
N ALA A 60 0.26 -2.93 24.23
CA ALA A 60 -0.91 -2.43 23.49
C ALA A 60 -2.08 -3.44 23.47
N ASP A 61 -1.82 -4.74 23.26
CA ASP A 61 -2.85 -5.80 23.31
C ASP A 61 -3.46 -5.94 24.71
N GLU A 62 -2.66 -5.81 25.77
CA GLU A 62 -3.15 -5.77 27.15
C GLU A 62 -4.02 -4.54 27.44
N GLU A 63 -3.60 -3.35 27.00
CA GLU A 63 -4.36 -2.11 27.15
C GLU A 63 -5.70 -2.17 26.39
N ALA A 64 -5.72 -2.74 25.19
CA ALA A 64 -6.93 -2.96 24.42
C ALA A 64 -7.89 -3.94 25.11
N ARG A 65 -7.37 -5.05 25.66
CA ARG A 65 -8.18 -6.05 26.39
C ARG A 65 -8.69 -5.58 27.74
N ALA A 66 -7.98 -4.66 28.40
CA ALA A 66 -8.38 -4.09 29.67
C ALA A 66 -9.68 -3.26 29.57
N GLY A 67 -10.24 -3.09 28.37
CA GLY A 67 -11.57 -2.52 28.19
C GLY A 67 -11.65 -1.04 28.54
N LYS A 68 -10.53 -0.31 28.43
CA LYS A 68 -10.57 1.15 28.52
C LYS A 68 -11.51 1.64 27.42
N SER A 69 -12.60 2.28 27.82
CA SER A 69 -13.54 2.89 26.88
C SER A 69 -12.80 4.04 26.19
N HIS A 70 -12.36 3.79 24.96
CA HIS A 70 -11.82 4.83 24.10
C HIS A 70 -12.96 5.65 23.54
N GLN A 71 -12.80 6.98 23.54
CA GLN A 71 -13.75 7.85 22.86
C GLN A 71 -13.45 7.81 21.36
N VAL A 72 -14.37 7.19 20.61
CA VAL A 72 -14.29 7.12 19.15
C VAL A 72 -15.26 8.12 18.55
N SER A 73 -14.77 8.97 17.65
CA SER A 73 -15.58 9.99 16.95
C SER A 73 -15.22 10.07 15.46
N PRO A 74 -16.13 10.51 14.58
CA PRO A 74 -15.82 10.70 13.17
C PRO A 74 -14.69 11.72 12.95
N PRO A 75 -14.04 11.72 11.77
CA PRO A 75 -13.10 12.77 11.40
C PRO A 75 -13.73 14.17 11.52
N PRO A 76 -12.99 15.19 11.98
CA PRO A 76 -13.53 16.53 12.07
C PRO A 76 -13.85 17.05 10.66
N PRO A 77 -14.96 17.79 10.45
CA PRO A 77 -15.32 18.32 9.14
C PRO A 77 -14.21 19.15 8.48
N SER A 78 -13.37 19.82 9.28
CA SER A 78 -12.22 20.60 8.79
C SER A 78 -11.12 19.76 8.13
N SER A 79 -11.04 18.45 8.42
CA SER A 79 -10.11 17.53 7.76
C SER A 79 -10.69 16.88 6.51
N VAL A 80 -12.02 16.90 6.33
CA VAL A 80 -12.70 16.17 5.28
C VAL A 80 -12.90 17.06 4.06
N GLU A 81 -12.46 16.58 2.90
CA GLU A 81 -12.70 17.22 1.62
C GLU A 81 -13.43 16.24 0.70
N ASN A 82 -14.60 16.63 0.17
CA ASN A 82 -15.37 15.81 -0.76
C ASN A 82 -15.20 16.38 -2.18
N THR A 83 -14.88 15.51 -3.14
CA THR A 83 -14.78 15.88 -4.57
C THR A 83 -15.66 15.02 -5.47
N ILE A 84 -16.76 14.49 -4.93
CA ILE A 84 -17.73 13.70 -5.67
C ILE A 84 -18.50 14.62 -6.63
N GLU A 85 -18.56 14.23 -7.90
CA GLU A 85 -19.28 14.96 -8.93
C GLU A 85 -20.77 15.07 -8.56
N GLY A 86 -21.33 16.30 -8.66
CA GLY A 86 -22.70 16.60 -8.26
C GLY A 86 -22.89 16.91 -6.77
N GLU A 87 -21.92 16.58 -5.91
CA GLU A 87 -21.91 16.95 -4.48
C GLU A 87 -20.97 18.13 -4.20
N ALA A 88 -19.79 18.15 -4.84
CA ALA A 88 -18.75 19.14 -4.62
C ALA A 88 -18.83 20.34 -5.58
N ASP A 89 -18.26 21.47 -5.18
CA ASP A 89 -18.09 22.65 -6.04
C ASP A 89 -17.09 22.34 -7.18
N PRO A 90 -17.53 22.35 -8.46
CA PRO A 90 -16.66 22.05 -9.60
C PRO A 90 -15.45 22.99 -9.71
N ALA A 91 -15.59 24.26 -9.32
CA ALA A 91 -14.47 25.21 -9.37
C ALA A 91 -13.38 24.84 -8.36
N LYS A 92 -13.78 24.38 -7.18
CA LYS A 92 -12.87 23.90 -6.13
C LYS A 92 -12.15 22.61 -6.57
N VAL A 93 -12.86 21.67 -7.17
CA VAL A 93 -12.26 20.43 -7.72
C VAL A 93 -11.25 20.76 -8.83
N GLN A 94 -11.59 21.70 -9.72
CA GLN A 94 -10.68 22.14 -10.78
C GLN A 94 -9.44 22.86 -10.23
N HIS A 95 -9.59 23.63 -9.15
CA HIS A 95 -8.46 24.24 -8.43
C HIS A 95 -7.52 23.16 -7.89
N PHE A 96 -8.03 22.16 -7.18
CA PHE A 96 -7.22 21.04 -6.70
C PHE A 96 -6.49 20.32 -7.83
N ARG A 97 -7.20 20.00 -8.92
CA ARG A 97 -6.59 19.39 -10.12
C ARG A 97 -5.42 20.22 -10.65
N THR A 98 -5.58 21.55 -10.69
CA THR A 98 -4.54 22.48 -11.15
C THR A 98 -3.33 22.47 -10.22
N VAL A 99 -3.54 22.54 -8.90
CA VAL A 99 -2.47 22.47 -7.91
C VAL A 99 -1.68 21.16 -8.02
N GLY A 100 -2.36 20.02 -8.15
CA GLY A 100 -1.69 18.73 -8.32
C GLY A 100 -0.94 18.59 -9.64
N LEU A 101 -1.54 19.01 -10.76
CA LEU A 101 -0.88 18.99 -12.07
C LEU A 101 0.37 19.88 -12.09
N ASN A 102 0.34 21.04 -11.42
CA ASN A 102 1.51 21.89 -11.26
C ASN A 102 2.63 21.17 -10.49
N ALA A 103 2.31 20.49 -9.39
CA ALA A 103 3.31 19.75 -8.63
C ALA A 103 3.93 18.61 -9.46
N ILE A 104 3.12 17.90 -10.26
CA ILE A 104 3.59 16.84 -11.15
C ILE A 104 4.47 17.43 -12.26
N ALA A 105 4.04 18.50 -12.92
CA ALA A 105 4.80 19.14 -13.99
C ALA A 105 6.15 19.69 -13.54
N GLN A 106 6.27 20.08 -12.26
CA GLN A 106 7.51 20.52 -11.64
C GLN A 106 8.44 19.36 -11.23
N GLY A 107 8.04 18.11 -11.45
CA GLY A 107 8.83 16.93 -11.06
C GLY A 107 8.89 16.70 -9.55
N HIS A 108 7.92 17.23 -8.78
CA HIS A 108 7.90 17.10 -7.32
C HIS A 108 7.15 15.86 -6.81
N VAL A 109 6.59 15.03 -7.70
CA VAL A 109 5.67 13.94 -7.35
C VAL A 109 6.21 12.59 -7.80
N GLY A 110 6.25 11.63 -6.87
CA GLY A 110 6.44 10.21 -7.15
C GLY A 110 5.22 9.39 -6.75
N VAL A 111 5.17 8.13 -7.17
CA VAL A 111 4.14 7.17 -6.78
C VAL A 111 4.77 5.95 -6.13
N LEU A 112 4.13 5.43 -5.09
CA LEU A 112 4.62 4.35 -4.25
C LEU A 112 3.59 3.22 -4.22
N LEU A 113 3.96 2.08 -4.78
CA LEU A 113 3.09 0.92 -4.87
C LEU A 113 3.43 -0.11 -3.81
N MET A 114 2.43 -0.51 -3.03
CA MET A 114 2.52 -1.66 -2.12
C MET A 114 2.09 -2.94 -2.85
N ALA A 115 3.07 -3.72 -3.31
CA ALA A 115 2.90 -4.95 -4.09
C ALA A 115 3.54 -6.18 -3.40
N GLY A 116 3.64 -6.17 -2.07
CA GLY A 116 4.22 -7.29 -1.30
C GLY A 116 3.39 -8.58 -1.29
N GLY A 117 2.10 -8.50 -1.60
CA GLY A 117 1.17 -9.63 -1.54
C GLY A 117 1.25 -10.58 -2.75
N GLN A 118 1.30 -11.88 -2.48
CA GLN A 118 1.10 -12.91 -3.51
C GLN A 118 -0.38 -13.03 -3.92
N GLY A 119 -0.64 -13.47 -5.15
CA GLY A 119 -1.98 -13.72 -5.69
C GLY A 119 -2.64 -15.02 -5.19
N THR A 120 -2.15 -15.64 -4.11
CA THR A 120 -2.55 -17.00 -3.70
C THR A 120 -4.05 -17.11 -3.36
N ARG A 121 -4.63 -16.10 -2.71
CA ARG A 121 -6.09 -16.04 -2.43
C ARG A 121 -6.94 -15.94 -3.70
N LEU A 122 -6.34 -15.54 -4.83
CA LEU A 122 -6.96 -15.48 -6.15
C LEU A 122 -6.75 -16.77 -6.97
N GLY A 123 -6.06 -17.77 -6.41
CA GLY A 123 -5.67 -18.99 -7.11
C GLY A 123 -4.45 -18.82 -8.05
N SER A 124 -3.66 -17.75 -7.88
CA SER A 124 -2.46 -17.48 -8.69
C SER A 124 -1.18 -17.62 -7.87
N SER A 125 -0.14 -18.21 -8.46
CA SER A 125 1.22 -18.24 -7.90
C SER A 125 2.00 -16.95 -8.18
N ALA A 126 1.58 -16.16 -9.17
CA ALA A 126 2.25 -14.92 -9.55
C ALA A 126 1.97 -13.77 -8.55
N PRO A 127 2.81 -12.72 -8.54
CA PRO A 127 2.51 -11.48 -7.84
C PRO A 127 1.15 -10.92 -8.27
N LYS A 128 0.40 -10.33 -7.33
CA LYS A 128 -0.98 -9.89 -7.59
C LYS A 128 -1.08 -8.85 -8.72
N GLY A 129 -0.08 -7.99 -8.89
CA GLY A 129 -0.08 -6.99 -9.97
C GLY A 129 -0.02 -7.59 -11.39
N CYS A 130 0.42 -8.85 -11.52
CA CYS A 130 0.44 -9.56 -12.80
C CYS A 130 -0.94 -10.13 -13.18
N TYR A 131 -1.94 -10.02 -12.31
CA TYR A 131 -3.24 -10.64 -12.52
C TYR A 131 -4.00 -9.95 -13.67
N ASP A 132 -4.57 -10.77 -14.56
CA ASP A 132 -5.49 -10.37 -15.62
C ASP A 132 -6.93 -10.63 -15.14
N ILE A 133 -7.72 -9.56 -15.02
CA ILE A 133 -9.12 -9.63 -14.60
C ILE A 133 -10.09 -9.95 -15.75
N GLY A 134 -9.58 -10.21 -16.96
CA GLY A 134 -10.33 -10.60 -18.14
C GLY A 134 -10.91 -9.44 -18.94
N LEU A 135 -10.32 -8.24 -18.86
CA LEU A 135 -10.72 -7.11 -19.70
C LEU A 135 -10.53 -7.44 -21.19
N PRO A 136 -11.26 -6.79 -22.12
CA PRO A 136 -11.05 -6.96 -23.56
C PRO A 136 -9.58 -6.89 -24.03
N SER A 137 -8.75 -6.07 -23.36
CA SER A 137 -7.32 -5.91 -23.63
C SER A 137 -6.43 -6.99 -23.01
N HIS A 138 -6.93 -7.75 -22.02
CA HIS A 138 -6.17 -8.67 -21.18
C HIS A 138 -4.97 -8.01 -20.43
N LYS A 139 -5.01 -6.68 -20.24
CA LYS A 139 -3.97 -5.97 -19.50
C LYS A 139 -3.94 -6.40 -18.03
N SER A 140 -2.73 -6.60 -17.52
CA SER A 140 -2.50 -6.81 -16.08
C SER A 140 -2.75 -5.53 -15.27
N LEU A 141 -2.95 -5.66 -13.96
CA LEU A 141 -3.04 -4.50 -13.07
C LEU A 141 -1.81 -3.60 -13.14
N PHE A 142 -0.60 -4.17 -13.24
CA PHE A 142 0.64 -3.40 -13.41
C PHE A 142 0.61 -2.58 -14.70
N GLN A 143 0.16 -3.15 -15.83
CA GLN A 143 0.10 -2.43 -17.09
C GLN A 143 -0.90 -1.27 -17.04
N ILE A 144 -2.10 -1.50 -16.49
CA ILE A 144 -3.13 -0.45 -16.34
C ILE A 144 -2.57 0.71 -15.50
N GLN A 145 -1.85 0.41 -14.42
CA GLN A 145 -1.24 1.42 -13.54
C GLN A 145 -0.09 2.16 -14.23
N ALA A 146 0.77 1.46 -14.98
CA ALA A 146 1.85 2.07 -15.75
C ALA A 146 1.33 3.03 -16.82
N GLU A 147 0.28 2.64 -17.55
CA GLU A 147 -0.35 3.47 -18.57
C GLU A 147 -1.04 4.70 -17.97
N ARG A 148 -1.58 4.61 -16.75
CA ARG A 148 -2.08 5.78 -15.99
C ARG A 148 -0.95 6.77 -15.66
N ILE A 149 0.23 6.28 -15.30
CA ILE A 149 1.42 7.13 -15.06
C ILE A 149 1.85 7.84 -16.35
N LEU A 150 2.00 7.10 -17.45
CA LEU A 150 2.36 7.66 -18.77
C LEU A 150 1.36 8.73 -19.23
N ARG A 151 0.06 8.46 -19.06
CA ARG A 151 -0.99 9.42 -19.39
C ARG A 151 -0.87 10.67 -18.54
N LEU A 152 -0.65 10.53 -17.24
CA LEU A 152 -0.54 11.66 -16.33
C LEU A 152 0.69 12.53 -16.63
N GLN A 153 1.83 11.93 -16.97
CA GLN A 153 3.01 12.66 -17.47
C GLN A 153 2.65 13.50 -18.71
N THR A 154 1.90 12.91 -19.65
CA THR A 154 1.42 13.62 -20.85
C THR A 154 0.49 14.78 -20.52
N LEU A 155 -0.47 14.58 -19.60
CA LEU A 155 -1.41 15.62 -19.17
C LEU A 155 -0.70 16.77 -18.46
N ALA A 156 0.25 16.48 -17.57
CA ALA A 156 1.03 17.49 -16.87
C ALA A 156 1.94 18.29 -17.80
N ALA A 157 2.57 17.64 -18.79
CA ALA A 157 3.38 18.33 -19.80
C ALA A 157 2.53 19.32 -20.64
N LYS A 158 1.32 18.90 -21.05
CA LYS A 158 0.36 19.78 -21.74
C LYS A 158 -0.11 20.94 -20.86
N HIS A 159 -0.36 20.69 -19.58
CA HIS A 159 -0.77 21.72 -18.61
C HIS A 159 0.30 22.81 -18.44
N SER A 160 1.57 22.40 -18.31
CA SER A 160 2.71 23.32 -18.17
C SER A 160 2.89 24.19 -19.42
N SER A 161 2.83 23.57 -20.61
CA SER A 161 2.98 24.25 -21.91
C SER A 161 1.87 25.29 -22.17
N SER A 162 0.70 25.11 -21.56
CA SER A 162 -0.43 26.03 -21.71
C SER A 162 -0.39 27.19 -20.71
N SER A 163 0.40 27.06 -19.63
CA SER A 163 0.39 27.98 -18.48
C SER A 163 1.62 28.90 -18.43
N ALA A 164 2.71 28.54 -19.11
CA ALA A 164 3.91 29.35 -19.22
C ALA A 164 4.35 29.41 -20.69
N GLY A 165 4.66 30.62 -21.20
CA GLY A 165 5.35 30.80 -22.50
C GLY A 165 6.80 30.29 -22.50
N SER A 166 7.11 29.25 -21.72
CA SER A 166 8.42 28.65 -21.55
C SER A 166 8.56 27.45 -22.46
N SER A 167 9.56 27.50 -23.32
CA SER A 167 9.91 26.50 -24.33
C SER A 167 10.74 25.32 -23.79
N SER A 168 10.74 25.06 -22.47
CA SER A 168 11.49 23.92 -21.93
C SER A 168 10.72 22.62 -22.11
N SER A 169 11.06 21.88 -23.16
CA SER A 169 10.58 20.52 -23.47
C SER A 169 11.14 19.45 -22.52
N SER A 170 11.31 19.73 -21.23
CA SER A 170 11.73 18.71 -20.28
C SER A 170 10.58 17.71 -20.11
N SER A 171 10.85 16.41 -20.33
CA SER A 171 9.89 15.35 -20.09
C SER A 171 9.45 15.39 -18.62
N VAL A 172 8.15 15.51 -18.38
CA VAL A 172 7.59 15.33 -17.03
C VAL A 172 7.76 13.86 -16.66
N VAL A 173 8.37 13.59 -15.52
CA VAL A 173 8.64 12.23 -15.01
C VAL A 173 7.96 12.06 -13.66
N ILE A 174 7.31 10.91 -13.47
CA ILE A 174 6.77 10.48 -12.18
C ILE A 174 7.48 9.17 -11.81
N PRO A 175 8.47 9.20 -10.90
CA PRO A 175 9.15 7.98 -10.47
C PRO A 175 8.17 7.01 -9.80
N TRP A 176 8.30 5.73 -10.09
CA TRP A 176 7.48 4.66 -9.54
C TRP A 176 8.31 3.76 -8.62
N TYR A 177 8.03 3.85 -7.32
CA TYR A 177 8.65 3.04 -6.29
C TYR A 177 7.76 1.84 -6.01
N ILE A 178 8.23 0.63 -6.27
CA ILE A 178 7.44 -0.60 -6.16
C ILE A 178 7.99 -1.44 -5.00
N MET A 179 7.23 -1.49 -3.91
CA MET A 179 7.53 -2.34 -2.76
C MET A 179 7.05 -3.76 -3.01
N THR A 180 7.96 -4.72 -3.09
CA THR A 180 7.67 -6.15 -3.16
C THR A 180 7.92 -6.83 -1.81
N SER A 181 7.63 -8.12 -1.71
CA SER A 181 8.19 -8.97 -0.66
C SER A 181 9.30 -9.83 -1.26
N GLY A 182 10.14 -10.45 -0.42
CA GLY A 182 11.17 -11.37 -0.91
C GLY A 182 10.62 -12.40 -1.92
N PRO A 183 9.51 -13.10 -1.62
CA PRO A 183 8.90 -14.05 -2.55
C PRO A 183 8.32 -13.46 -3.85
N THR A 184 8.01 -12.16 -3.92
CA THR A 184 7.43 -11.54 -5.12
C THR A 184 8.42 -10.72 -5.94
N ARG A 185 9.61 -10.44 -5.41
CA ARG A 185 10.60 -9.55 -6.04
C ARG A 185 10.99 -10.00 -7.44
N GLN A 186 11.53 -11.20 -7.55
CA GLN A 186 12.11 -11.71 -8.79
C GLN A 186 11.07 -11.79 -9.92
N ASP A 187 9.90 -12.34 -9.63
CA ASP A 187 8.82 -12.48 -10.62
C ASP A 187 8.27 -11.10 -11.05
N THR A 188 8.22 -10.13 -10.14
CA THR A 188 7.79 -8.77 -10.47
C THR A 188 8.79 -8.10 -11.41
N GLU A 189 10.09 -8.11 -11.08
CA GLU A 189 11.12 -7.51 -11.96
C GLU A 189 11.16 -8.18 -13.33
N ALA A 190 11.07 -9.51 -13.37
CA ALA A 190 11.02 -10.28 -14.61
C ALA A 190 9.81 -9.91 -15.46
N PHE A 191 8.62 -9.77 -14.84
CA PHE A 191 7.41 -9.37 -15.54
C PHE A 191 7.52 -7.97 -16.16
N PHE A 192 8.08 -7.01 -15.44
CA PHE A 192 8.33 -5.66 -15.97
C PHE A 192 9.34 -5.68 -17.12
N ALA A 193 10.45 -6.40 -16.98
CA ALA A 193 11.46 -6.50 -18.03
C ALA A 193 10.91 -7.16 -19.31
N GLN A 194 10.14 -8.23 -19.18
CA GLN A 194 9.48 -8.94 -20.30
C GLN A 194 8.51 -8.04 -21.07
N ASN A 195 7.89 -7.09 -20.39
CA ASN A 195 6.92 -6.16 -20.99
C ASN A 195 7.54 -4.79 -21.31
N ASN A 196 8.88 -4.70 -21.40
CA ASN A 196 9.61 -3.46 -21.69
C ASN A 196 9.14 -2.29 -20.81
N TYR A 197 8.96 -2.57 -19.51
CA TYR A 197 8.50 -1.62 -18.50
C TYR A 197 7.19 -0.88 -18.85
N PHE A 198 6.35 -1.50 -19.70
CA PHE A 198 5.07 -0.96 -20.18
C PHE A 198 5.20 0.43 -20.83
N GLY A 199 6.38 0.75 -21.39
CA GLY A 199 6.68 2.03 -22.02
C GLY A 199 7.24 3.11 -21.09
N LEU A 200 7.33 2.86 -19.78
CA LEU A 200 8.06 3.73 -18.85
C LEU A 200 9.58 3.51 -19.00
N GLU A 201 10.36 4.54 -18.70
CA GLU A 201 11.82 4.42 -18.67
C GLU A 201 12.26 3.62 -17.44
N GLN A 202 13.06 2.57 -17.64
CA GLN A 202 13.54 1.69 -16.58
C GLN A 202 14.19 2.45 -15.40
N GLN A 203 14.98 3.51 -15.67
CA GLN A 203 15.62 4.29 -14.61
C GLN A 203 14.65 5.02 -13.67
N ASN A 204 13.36 5.12 -14.03
CA ASN A 204 12.34 5.78 -13.23
C ASN A 204 11.46 4.78 -12.48
N ILE A 205 11.80 3.49 -12.51
CA ILE A 205 11.14 2.44 -11.73
C ILE A 205 12.15 1.88 -10.72
N VAL A 206 11.83 2.00 -9.45
CA VAL A 206 12.69 1.54 -8.34
C VAL A 206 11.98 0.42 -7.60
N PHE A 207 12.50 -0.79 -7.73
CA PHE A 207 12.03 -1.93 -6.95
C PHE A 207 12.78 -1.99 -5.61
N PHE A 208 12.04 -2.20 -4.53
CA PHE A 208 12.59 -2.40 -3.20
C PHE A 208 11.75 -3.41 -2.43
N GLU A 209 12.32 -4.04 -1.42
CA GLU A 209 11.65 -5.07 -0.64
C GLU A 209 11.22 -4.52 0.72
N GLN A 210 10.01 -4.88 1.14
CA GLN A 210 9.63 -4.79 2.54
C GLN A 210 10.42 -5.80 3.37
N GLY A 211 10.55 -5.52 4.66
CA GLY A 211 11.22 -6.40 5.59
C GLY A 211 10.44 -7.66 5.94
N THR A 212 11.01 -8.42 6.86
CA THR A 212 10.30 -9.45 7.60
C THR A 212 10.57 -9.27 9.09
N LEU A 213 9.67 -9.78 9.91
CA LEU A 213 9.88 -9.95 11.34
C LEU A 213 9.92 -11.44 11.69
N PRO A 214 10.73 -11.83 12.69
CA PRO A 214 10.66 -13.17 13.24
C PRO A 214 9.29 -13.44 13.84
N CYS A 215 8.81 -14.67 13.64
CA CYS A 215 7.67 -15.19 14.37
C CYS A 215 8.08 -15.40 15.83
N LEU A 216 7.22 -15.01 16.77
CA LEU A 216 7.51 -15.13 18.19
C LEU A 216 6.58 -16.13 18.87
N SER A 217 7.05 -16.83 19.90
CA SER A 217 6.19 -17.55 20.84
C SER A 217 5.33 -16.56 21.63
N LEU A 218 4.36 -17.06 22.39
CA LEU A 218 3.51 -16.22 23.24
C LEU A 218 4.30 -15.49 24.33
N GLU A 219 5.46 -16.02 24.69
CA GLU A 219 6.42 -15.50 25.68
C GLU A 219 7.52 -14.63 25.05
N GLY A 220 7.45 -14.36 23.74
CA GLY A 220 8.41 -13.49 23.04
C GLY A 220 9.69 -14.17 22.58
N LYS A 221 9.75 -15.52 22.55
CA LYS A 221 10.91 -16.24 21.99
C LYS A 221 10.84 -16.32 20.48
N ILE A 222 11.94 -16.04 19.79
CA ILE A 222 12.01 -16.21 18.33
C ILE A 222 11.83 -17.69 17.98
N LEU A 223 10.92 -17.99 17.05
CA LEU A 223 10.66 -19.36 16.60
C LEU A 223 11.63 -19.77 15.48
N LEU A 224 12.03 -21.04 15.51
CA LEU A 224 12.81 -21.69 14.46
C LEU A 224 11.88 -22.47 13.52
N GLU A 225 11.97 -22.23 12.21
CA GLU A 225 11.26 -23.02 11.18
C GLU A 225 11.91 -24.40 11.01
N THR A 226 13.25 -24.43 11.01
CA THR A 226 14.09 -25.63 11.02
C THR A 226 15.19 -25.45 12.07
N THR A 227 16.00 -26.47 12.34
CA THR A 227 17.13 -26.38 13.28
C THR A 227 18.17 -25.32 12.91
N SER A 228 18.17 -24.82 11.66
CA SER A 228 19.11 -23.81 11.13
C SER A 228 18.43 -22.59 10.52
N LYS A 229 17.12 -22.40 10.69
CA LYS A 229 16.38 -21.32 10.02
C LYS A 229 15.35 -20.68 10.93
N VAL A 230 15.35 -19.35 10.99
CA VAL A 230 14.36 -18.58 11.76
C VAL A 230 13.03 -18.56 11.00
N ALA A 231 11.93 -18.82 11.71
CA ALA A 231 10.60 -18.61 11.15
C ALA A 231 10.33 -17.11 11.04
N THR A 232 10.07 -16.62 9.83
CA THR A 232 9.79 -15.20 9.57
C THR A 232 8.44 -15.01 8.89
N ALA A 233 7.91 -13.80 9.00
CA ALA A 233 6.72 -13.36 8.27
C ALA A 233 6.91 -11.93 7.77
N PRO A 234 6.21 -11.53 6.70
CA PRO A 234 6.09 -10.12 6.35
C PRO A 234 5.73 -9.26 7.56
N ASP A 235 6.31 -8.07 7.66
CA ASP A 235 6.12 -7.12 8.76
C ASP A 235 4.91 -6.17 8.54
N GLY A 236 3.96 -6.59 7.70
CA GLY A 236 2.78 -5.83 7.30
C GLY A 236 3.05 -4.78 6.23
N ASN A 237 2.02 -4.10 5.74
CA ASN A 237 2.19 -3.03 4.74
C ASN A 237 2.81 -1.75 5.35
N GLY A 238 2.76 -1.58 6.68
CA GLY A 238 3.50 -0.56 7.42
C GLY A 238 5.01 -0.83 7.50
N GLY A 239 5.46 -2.05 7.21
CA GLY A 239 6.89 -2.36 6.98
C GLY A 239 7.54 -1.46 5.92
N LEU A 240 6.71 -0.80 5.10
CA LEU A 240 7.08 0.27 4.20
C LEU A 240 8.05 1.30 4.81
N TYR A 241 7.78 1.81 6.01
CA TYR A 241 8.57 2.92 6.56
C TYR A 241 10.02 2.57 6.84
N ARG A 242 10.28 1.32 7.25
CA ARG A 242 11.64 0.79 7.38
C ARG A 242 12.24 0.51 6.01
N ALA A 243 11.46 -0.09 5.12
CA ALA A 243 11.89 -0.42 3.76
C ALA A 243 12.38 0.81 2.98
N LEU A 244 11.73 1.96 3.13
CA LEU A 244 12.13 3.22 2.49
C LEU A 244 13.54 3.70 2.88
N ARG A 245 13.99 3.37 4.09
CA ARG A 245 15.32 3.73 4.64
C ARG A 245 16.32 2.58 4.58
N THR A 246 15.92 1.43 4.08
CA THR A 246 16.80 0.28 3.89
C THR A 246 17.34 0.32 2.48
N PRO A 247 18.64 0.03 2.25
CA PRO A 247 19.16 0.04 0.90
C PRO A 247 18.45 -0.99 0.00
N TYR A 248 17.97 -0.55 -1.16
CA TYR A 248 17.15 -1.40 -2.04
C TYR A 248 17.98 -2.32 -2.96
N ASN A 249 19.31 -2.11 -2.99
CA ASN A 249 20.29 -2.94 -3.70
C ASN A 249 21.40 -3.39 -2.75
N LYS A 250 21.66 -4.71 -2.68
CA LYS A 250 22.74 -5.26 -1.85
C LYS A 250 24.09 -4.65 -2.24
N GLY A 251 24.84 -4.17 -1.25
CA GLY A 251 26.17 -3.57 -1.46
C GLY A 251 26.15 -2.12 -1.94
N HIS A 252 24.98 -1.51 -2.11
CA HIS A 252 24.83 -0.08 -2.39
C HIS A 252 24.18 0.62 -1.20
N PRO A 253 24.55 1.88 -0.89
CA PRO A 253 23.96 2.62 0.23
C PRO A 253 22.63 3.30 -0.12
N GLU A 254 22.24 3.32 -1.39
CA GLU A 254 21.05 4.04 -1.86
C GLU A 254 19.76 3.44 -1.30
N THR A 255 18.95 4.30 -0.69
CA THR A 255 17.62 4.01 -0.14
C THR A 255 16.58 4.77 -0.94
N VAL A 256 15.31 4.39 -0.83
CA VAL A 256 14.22 5.13 -1.50
C VAL A 256 14.19 6.58 -1.02
N ILE A 257 14.38 6.83 0.28
CA ILE A 257 14.48 8.20 0.80
C ILE A 257 15.59 9.00 0.10
N SER A 258 16.79 8.42 -0.03
CA SER A 258 17.90 9.12 -0.69
C SER A 258 17.64 9.40 -2.18
N ASP A 259 16.91 8.52 -2.88
CA ASP A 259 16.55 8.73 -4.28
C ASP A 259 15.45 9.81 -4.42
N LEU A 260 14.46 9.83 -3.52
CA LEU A 260 13.45 10.89 -3.44
C LEU A 260 14.11 12.27 -3.27
N GLU A 261 15.05 12.39 -2.33
CA GLU A 261 15.79 13.62 -2.06
C GLU A 261 16.65 14.03 -3.26
N LYS A 262 17.40 13.09 -3.84
CA LYS A 262 18.24 13.31 -5.03
C LYS A 262 17.44 13.80 -6.23
N ARG A 263 16.22 13.29 -6.42
CA ARG A 263 15.32 13.67 -7.51
C ARG A 263 14.50 14.93 -7.20
N GLY A 264 14.54 15.45 -5.98
CA GLY A 264 13.73 16.58 -5.55
C GLY A 264 12.23 16.24 -5.41
N ILE A 265 11.89 14.97 -5.22
CA ILE A 265 10.51 14.54 -4.98
C ILE A 265 10.09 15.00 -3.59
N LYS A 266 9.00 15.77 -3.53
CA LYS A 266 8.45 16.33 -2.29
C LYS A 266 7.24 15.55 -1.80
N TYR A 267 6.52 14.93 -2.72
CA TYR A 267 5.21 14.33 -2.47
C TYR A 267 5.15 12.92 -3.05
N LEU A 268 4.56 12.00 -2.28
CA LEU A 268 4.33 10.64 -2.68
C LEU A 268 2.84 10.31 -2.60
N HIS A 269 2.32 9.70 -3.67
CA HIS A 269 1.05 9.01 -3.65
C HIS A 269 1.29 7.51 -3.44
N ALA A 270 0.94 7.00 -2.25
CA ALA A 270 1.11 5.61 -1.86
C ALA A 270 -0.21 4.82 -1.97
N TYR A 271 -0.22 3.66 -2.63
CA TYR A 271 -1.45 2.90 -2.85
C TYR A 271 -1.23 1.37 -2.90
N GLY A 272 -2.30 0.62 -2.65
CA GLY A 272 -2.30 -0.84 -2.76
C GLY A 272 -2.49 -1.32 -4.21
N VAL A 273 -1.78 -2.39 -4.60
CA VAL A 273 -1.77 -2.90 -5.99
C VAL A 273 -3.12 -3.43 -6.49
N ASP A 274 -4.05 -3.76 -5.59
CA ASP A 274 -5.23 -4.55 -5.92
C ASP A 274 -6.49 -3.76 -6.29
N ASN A 275 -6.44 -2.45 -6.27
CA ASN A 275 -7.55 -1.62 -6.72
C ASN A 275 -7.46 -1.38 -8.23
N CYS A 276 -8.35 -1.98 -9.03
CA CYS A 276 -8.32 -1.80 -10.49
C CYS A 276 -8.72 -0.38 -10.92
N LEU A 277 -9.46 0.36 -10.09
CA LEU A 277 -9.92 1.73 -10.33
C LEU A 277 -8.95 2.82 -9.82
N VAL A 278 -7.80 2.44 -9.26
CA VAL A 278 -6.89 3.42 -8.63
C VAL A 278 -6.45 4.52 -9.60
N LYS A 279 -6.71 5.79 -9.24
CA LYS A 279 -6.15 6.96 -9.94
C LYS A 279 -4.71 7.19 -9.52
N VAL A 280 -3.78 6.48 -10.17
CA VAL A 280 -2.34 6.55 -9.87
C VAL A 280 -1.83 7.98 -10.08
N GLY A 281 -1.31 8.61 -9.01
CA GLY A 281 -0.80 9.97 -9.05
C GLY A 281 -1.88 11.05 -9.09
N ASP A 282 -3.09 10.75 -8.60
CA ASP A 282 -4.26 11.63 -8.75
C ASP A 282 -3.98 13.11 -8.42
N PRO A 283 -4.05 14.01 -9.43
CA PRO A 283 -3.79 15.43 -9.21
C PRO A 283 -4.83 16.10 -8.29
N ILE A 284 -6.07 15.60 -8.22
CA ILE A 284 -7.07 16.19 -7.33
C ILE A 284 -6.67 15.92 -5.88
N PHE A 285 -6.36 14.67 -5.52
CA PHE A 285 -5.92 14.33 -4.17
C PHE A 285 -4.62 15.01 -3.75
N LEU A 286 -3.65 15.09 -4.66
CA LEU A 286 -2.44 15.88 -4.44
C LEU A 286 -2.82 17.34 -4.13
N GLY A 287 -3.71 17.93 -4.93
CA GLY A 287 -4.21 19.29 -4.71
C GLY A 287 -4.89 19.49 -3.36
N VAL A 288 -5.72 18.55 -2.92
CA VAL A 288 -6.36 18.57 -1.58
C VAL A 288 -5.30 18.63 -0.49
N CYS A 289 -4.33 17.71 -0.51
CA CYS A 289 -3.31 17.61 0.53
C CYS A 289 -2.39 18.84 0.55
N LEU A 290 -2.00 19.34 -0.64
CA LEU A 290 -1.16 20.53 -0.78
C LEU A 290 -1.87 21.80 -0.31
N GLN A 291 -3.16 21.96 -0.63
CA GLN A 291 -3.96 23.10 -0.21
C GLN A 291 -4.14 23.13 1.32
N GLN A 292 -4.29 21.96 1.95
CA GLN A 292 -4.40 21.85 3.41
C GLN A 292 -3.05 21.92 4.13
N GLY A 293 -1.93 21.79 3.41
CA GLY A 293 -0.59 21.85 4.01
C GLY A 293 -0.30 20.70 4.97
N VAL A 294 -0.88 19.52 4.71
CA VAL A 294 -0.72 18.34 5.57
C VAL A 294 0.54 17.54 5.23
N GLN A 295 1.03 16.79 6.21
CA GLN A 295 2.18 15.90 6.03
C GLN A 295 1.77 14.51 5.51
N ALA A 296 0.54 14.11 5.83
CA ALA A 296 -0.09 12.89 5.38
C ALA A 296 -1.56 13.14 5.02
N GLY A 297 -2.09 12.33 4.11
CA GLY A 297 -3.51 12.33 3.75
C GLY A 297 -3.99 10.93 3.39
N VAL A 298 -5.30 10.72 3.43
CA VAL A 298 -5.95 9.45 3.11
C VAL A 298 -7.15 9.68 2.22
N LYS A 299 -7.27 8.87 1.16
CA LYS A 299 -8.52 8.77 0.42
C LYS A 299 -9.46 7.78 1.08
N VAL A 300 -10.73 8.14 1.06
CA VAL A 300 -11.82 7.31 1.57
C VAL A 300 -12.97 7.28 0.58
N VAL A 301 -13.78 6.24 0.67
CA VAL A 301 -15.09 6.17 0.02
C VAL A 301 -16.17 6.14 1.08
N LYS A 302 -17.40 6.51 0.71
CA LYS A 302 -18.54 6.36 1.62
C LYS A 302 -18.78 4.87 1.93
N LYS A 303 -18.78 4.53 3.21
CA LYS A 303 -19.37 3.31 3.76
C LYS A 303 -20.89 3.49 3.77
N GLU A 304 -21.60 2.64 3.04
CA GLU A 304 -23.08 2.73 2.94
C GLU A 304 -23.78 1.69 3.82
N ASN A 305 -23.13 0.55 4.05
CA ASN A 305 -23.65 -0.54 4.85
C ASN A 305 -22.88 -0.66 6.17
N PRO A 306 -23.54 -0.58 7.34
CA PRO A 306 -22.89 -0.80 8.65
C PRO A 306 -22.07 -2.09 8.74
N LYS A 307 -22.48 -3.13 8.01
CA LYS A 307 -21.85 -4.46 8.00
C LYS A 307 -20.75 -4.61 6.94
N GLU A 308 -20.41 -3.56 6.20
CA GLU A 308 -19.26 -3.59 5.29
C GLU A 308 -17.97 -3.81 6.09
N SER A 309 -17.21 -4.86 5.73
CA SER A 309 -15.96 -5.26 6.39
C SER A 309 -14.79 -4.39 5.96
N VAL A 310 -14.86 -3.10 6.30
CA VAL A 310 -13.84 -2.10 5.98
C VAL A 310 -13.51 -1.27 7.22
N GLY A 311 -12.22 -0.98 7.40
CA GLY A 311 -11.76 -0.04 8.42
C GLY A 311 -12.21 1.38 8.09
N VAL A 312 -12.59 2.13 9.12
CA VAL A 312 -13.05 3.53 8.97
C VAL A 312 -12.03 4.48 9.60
N VAL A 313 -11.71 5.56 8.89
CA VAL A 313 -10.90 6.65 9.43
C VAL A 313 -11.73 7.36 10.51
N ALA A 314 -11.16 7.51 11.70
CA ALA A 314 -11.82 8.09 12.86
C ALA A 314 -10.81 8.71 13.82
N LEU A 315 -11.30 9.43 14.83
CA LEU A 315 -10.52 9.86 15.98
C LEU A 315 -10.72 8.87 17.14
N ARG A 316 -9.62 8.34 17.69
CA ARG A 316 -9.59 7.60 18.96
C ARG A 316 -8.87 8.47 19.98
N ASP A 317 -9.59 8.90 21.01
CA ASP A 317 -9.10 9.85 22.03
C ASP A 317 -8.45 11.11 21.44
N GLY A 318 -9.11 11.66 20.41
CA GLY A 318 -8.66 12.87 19.71
C GLY A 318 -7.52 12.68 18.71
N LYS A 319 -6.99 11.46 18.53
CA LYS A 319 -5.96 11.15 17.54
C LYS A 319 -6.53 10.41 16.34
N PHE A 320 -6.12 10.80 15.14
CA PHE A 320 -6.52 10.08 13.93
C PHE A 320 -6.04 8.63 13.95
N GLY A 321 -6.81 7.74 13.35
CA GLY A 321 -6.47 6.35 13.13
C GLY A 321 -7.50 5.67 12.24
N VAL A 322 -7.30 4.39 11.99
CA VAL A 322 -8.30 3.54 11.35
C VAL A 322 -8.85 2.60 12.40
N VAL A 323 -10.16 2.60 12.58
CA VAL A 323 -10.85 1.64 13.44
C VAL A 323 -11.30 0.50 12.54
N GLU A 324 -10.72 -0.67 12.74
CA GLU A 324 -11.08 -1.87 11.99
C GLU A 324 -12.53 -2.28 12.27
N TYR A 325 -13.17 -2.92 11.30
CA TYR A 325 -14.58 -3.34 11.40
C TYR A 325 -14.82 -4.31 12.56
N SER A 326 -13.79 -5.06 12.98
CA SER A 326 -13.83 -5.96 14.14
C SER A 326 -13.71 -5.26 15.49
N GLU A 327 -13.30 -3.99 15.50
CA GLU A 327 -13.06 -3.19 16.70
C GLU A 327 -14.15 -2.14 16.96
N ILE A 328 -14.90 -1.75 15.93
CA ILE A 328 -15.97 -0.76 16.06
C ILE A 328 -17.21 -1.38 16.74
N PRO A 329 -17.71 -0.79 17.85
CA PRO A 329 -18.97 -1.22 18.44
C PRO A 329 -20.14 -1.10 17.46
N GLU A 330 -21.08 -2.06 17.51
CA GLU A 330 -22.25 -2.10 16.63
C GLU A 330 -23.04 -0.79 16.64
N ALA A 331 -23.29 -0.23 17.83
CA ALA A 331 -23.99 1.04 17.99
C ALA A 331 -23.30 2.23 17.27
N LEU A 332 -21.96 2.23 17.19
CA LEU A 332 -21.23 3.27 16.44
C LEU A 332 -21.24 2.96 14.94
N SER A 333 -21.14 1.69 14.54
CA SER A 333 -21.19 1.29 13.14
C SER A 333 -22.54 1.61 12.49
N GLU A 334 -23.63 1.53 13.26
CA GLU A 334 -24.99 1.86 12.82
C GLU A 334 -25.38 3.33 13.04
N ALA A 335 -24.56 4.11 13.74
CA ALA A 335 -24.85 5.51 14.04
C ALA A 335 -24.98 6.33 12.75
N ARG A 336 -25.97 7.23 12.73
CA ARG A 336 -26.26 8.11 11.59
C ARG A 336 -26.19 9.57 11.98
N ASP A 337 -25.81 10.41 11.03
CA ASP A 337 -25.80 11.86 11.18
C ASP A 337 -27.18 12.48 10.87
N ALA A 338 -27.25 13.81 10.92
CA ALA A 338 -28.49 14.57 10.69
C ALA A 338 -29.05 14.40 9.26
N ASN A 339 -28.22 13.98 8.29
CA ASN A 339 -28.62 13.73 6.91
C ASN A 339 -29.05 12.27 6.68
N GLY A 340 -28.98 11.43 7.72
CA GLY A 340 -29.29 10.00 7.64
C GLY A 340 -28.16 9.14 7.07
N GLU A 341 -26.99 9.72 6.78
CA GLU A 341 -25.79 8.98 6.38
C GLU A 341 -25.12 8.35 7.60
N LEU A 342 -24.28 7.32 7.42
CA LEU A 342 -23.51 6.77 8.53
C LEU A 342 -22.54 7.83 9.08
N SER A 343 -22.49 7.98 10.39
CA SER A 343 -21.55 8.89 11.05
C SER A 343 -20.10 8.44 10.84
N PHE A 344 -19.87 7.12 10.86
CA PHE A 344 -18.58 6.49 10.58
C PHE A 344 -18.54 5.94 9.16
N ARG A 345 -18.45 6.86 8.19
CA ARG A 345 -18.52 6.52 6.75
C ARG A 345 -17.21 6.62 5.98
N ALA A 346 -16.14 7.15 6.58
CA ALA A 346 -14.86 7.37 5.91
C ALA A 346 -14.10 6.03 5.73
N ALA A 347 -14.55 5.17 4.81
CA ALA A 347 -13.97 3.85 4.59
C ALA A 347 -12.59 3.96 3.95
N ASN A 348 -11.58 3.41 4.62
CA ASN A 348 -10.20 3.44 4.15
C ASN A 348 -10.03 2.55 2.90
N ILE A 349 -9.47 3.13 1.83
CA ILE A 349 -9.18 2.41 0.58
C ILE A 349 -7.68 2.24 0.32
N VAL A 350 -6.85 2.43 1.35
CA VAL A 350 -5.39 2.27 1.31
C VAL A 350 -4.76 3.07 0.17
N ASN A 351 -5.18 4.34 0.06
CA ASN A 351 -4.61 5.35 -0.84
C ASN A 351 -4.21 6.55 0.02
N HIS A 352 -2.92 6.84 0.07
CA HIS A 352 -2.33 7.80 0.99
C HIS A 352 -1.47 8.81 0.26
N PHE A 353 -1.39 9.99 0.86
CA PHE A 353 -0.44 11.03 0.51
C PHE A 353 0.59 11.12 1.61
N TYR A 354 1.86 11.34 1.24
CA TYR A 354 2.92 11.65 2.18
C TYR A 354 3.83 12.73 1.62
N THR A 355 4.33 13.60 2.50
CA THR A 355 5.51 14.40 2.18
C THR A 355 6.78 13.56 2.38
N THR A 356 7.78 13.77 1.53
CA THR A 356 9.10 13.11 1.69
C THR A 356 9.71 13.42 3.05
N LYS A 357 9.57 14.68 3.51
CA LYS A 357 10.04 15.11 4.84
C LYS A 357 9.44 14.28 5.97
N PHE A 358 8.12 14.07 5.95
CA PHE A 358 7.44 13.27 6.96
C PHE A 358 7.98 11.83 7.03
N LEU A 359 8.20 11.21 5.86
CA LEU A 359 8.75 9.85 5.78
C LEU A 359 10.22 9.77 6.18
N ALA A 360 11.02 10.79 5.85
CA ALA A 360 12.46 10.82 6.10
C ALA A 360 12.83 11.20 7.54
N ASP A 361 12.08 12.13 8.15
CA ASP A 361 12.44 12.75 9.43
C ASP A 361 11.49 12.32 10.56
N ASP A 362 10.18 12.49 10.35
CA ASP A 362 9.20 12.39 11.44
C ASP A 362 8.90 10.93 11.77
N VAL A 363 8.61 10.09 10.76
CA VAL A 363 8.29 8.67 10.97
C VAL A 363 9.40 7.92 11.73
N PRO A 364 10.69 8.06 11.40
CA PRO A 364 11.78 7.46 12.18
C PRO A 364 11.78 7.84 13.66
N ALA A 365 11.39 9.08 13.99
CA ALA A 365 11.44 9.58 15.35
C ALA A 365 10.38 8.91 16.25
N PHE A 366 9.19 8.63 15.71
CA PHE A 366 8.08 8.02 16.46
C PHE A 366 7.85 6.53 16.16
N GLU A 367 8.53 5.93 15.18
CA GLU A 367 8.40 4.48 14.86
C GLU A 367 8.57 3.57 16.08
N PRO A 368 9.50 3.83 17.04
CA PRO A 368 9.61 3.02 18.25
C PRO A 368 8.37 3.03 19.17
N GLU A 369 7.49 4.03 19.02
CA GLU A 369 6.24 4.18 19.76
C GLU A 369 5.06 3.46 19.07
N MET A 370 5.19 3.11 17.79
CA MET A 370 4.14 2.41 17.05
C MET A 370 3.99 0.97 17.55
N ALA A 371 2.76 0.60 17.91
CA ALA A 371 2.44 -0.76 18.34
C ALA A 371 2.18 -1.65 17.13
N PHE A 372 2.92 -2.75 17.03
CA PHE A 372 2.65 -3.79 16.04
C PHE A 372 1.39 -4.56 16.43
N HIS A 373 0.58 -4.88 15.43
CA HIS A 373 -0.64 -5.68 15.59
C HIS A 373 -0.28 -7.16 15.75
N ILE A 374 -0.89 -7.81 16.75
CA ILE A 374 -0.64 -9.22 17.06
C ILE A 374 -1.60 -10.12 16.32
N ALA A 375 -1.07 -10.93 15.40
CA ALA A 375 -1.81 -12.01 14.76
C ALA A 375 -1.38 -13.37 15.34
N ARG A 376 -2.21 -13.96 16.20
CA ARG A 376 -1.94 -15.30 16.79
C ARG A 376 -2.18 -16.39 15.75
N LYS A 377 -1.16 -17.21 15.48
CA LYS A 377 -1.17 -18.20 14.39
C LYS A 377 -0.62 -19.56 14.84
N LYS A 378 -0.96 -20.59 14.06
CA LYS A 378 -0.32 -21.91 14.13
C LYS A 378 0.93 -21.85 13.25
N ILE A 379 2.09 -21.71 13.87
CA ILE A 379 3.36 -21.48 13.19
C ILE A 379 4.15 -22.78 13.26
N PRO A 380 4.38 -23.47 12.11
CA PRO A 380 5.28 -24.61 12.05
C PRO A 380 6.64 -24.24 12.65
N THR A 381 7.16 -25.12 13.50
CA THR A 381 8.40 -24.90 14.26
C THR A 381 9.15 -26.21 14.44
N VAL A 382 10.31 -26.21 15.09
CA VAL A 382 10.98 -27.42 15.58
C VAL A 382 10.79 -27.60 17.09
N ASP A 383 10.78 -28.86 17.54
CA ASP A 383 10.93 -29.20 18.95
C ASP A 383 12.38 -28.96 19.39
N LEU A 384 12.60 -28.10 20.39
CA LEU A 384 13.94 -27.66 20.81
C LEU A 384 14.80 -28.76 21.47
N THR A 385 14.21 -29.91 21.83
CA THR A 385 14.95 -31.02 22.45
C THR A 385 15.40 -32.04 21.40
N THR A 386 14.52 -32.35 20.45
CA THR A 386 14.70 -33.43 19.48
C THR A 386 15.08 -32.94 18.08
N GLY A 387 14.87 -31.66 17.79
CA GLY A 387 15.06 -31.07 16.46
C GLY A 387 13.99 -31.47 15.43
N GLN A 388 12.96 -32.22 15.83
CA GLN A 388 11.94 -32.72 14.91
C GLN A 388 10.94 -31.62 14.52
N PRO A 389 10.43 -31.60 13.26
CA PRO A 389 9.40 -30.66 12.84
C PRO A 389 8.08 -30.85 13.61
N VAL A 390 7.47 -29.73 14.00
CA VAL A 390 6.21 -29.66 14.72
C VAL A 390 5.21 -28.82 13.92
N LYS A 391 4.01 -29.37 13.70
CA LYS A 391 2.87 -28.65 13.13
C LYS A 391 1.78 -28.48 14.21
N PRO A 392 1.69 -27.31 14.85
CA PRO A 392 0.78 -27.09 15.98
C PRO A 392 -0.69 -27.24 15.61
N SER A 393 -1.48 -27.85 16.51
CA SER A 393 -2.94 -27.97 16.38
C SER A 393 -3.68 -26.72 16.89
N THR A 394 -3.08 -25.97 17.82
CA THR A 394 -3.55 -24.68 18.37
C THR A 394 -2.51 -23.58 18.10
N PRO A 395 -2.88 -22.29 18.16
CA PRO A 395 -1.91 -21.20 18.03
C PRO A 395 -0.79 -21.31 19.08
N ASN A 396 0.47 -21.35 18.63
CA ASN A 396 1.67 -21.47 19.45
C ASN A 396 2.55 -20.22 19.40
N GLY A 397 2.21 -19.25 18.55
CA GLY A 397 2.99 -18.04 18.37
C GLY A 397 2.20 -16.92 17.73
N MET A 398 2.90 -15.84 17.45
CA MET A 398 2.38 -14.63 16.85
C MET A 398 3.24 -14.13 15.70
N LYS A 399 2.54 -13.51 14.74
CA LYS A 399 3.12 -12.62 13.74
C LYS A 399 2.82 -11.19 14.16
N LEU A 400 3.78 -10.31 13.93
CA LEU A 400 3.69 -8.90 14.25
C LEU A 400 3.70 -8.11 12.95
N GLU A 401 2.68 -7.30 12.74
CA GLU A 401 2.50 -6.53 11.50
C GLU A 401 2.25 -5.07 11.87
N LEU A 402 2.85 -4.15 11.12
CA LEU A 402 2.47 -2.75 11.15
C LEU A 402 1.54 -2.45 9.98
N PHE A 403 0.56 -1.59 10.19
CA PHE A 403 -0.28 -1.08 9.12
C PHE A 403 0.20 0.29 8.63
N VAL A 404 0.08 0.52 7.32
CA VAL A 404 0.48 1.77 6.64
C VAL A 404 -0.34 3.00 7.07
N PHE A 405 -1.32 2.84 7.94
CA PHE A 405 -2.10 3.94 8.50
C PHE A 405 -1.81 4.15 10.01
N ASP A 406 -0.93 3.35 10.62
CA ASP A 406 -0.56 3.49 12.03
C ASP A 406 0.27 4.75 12.32
N VAL A 407 0.63 5.52 11.27
CA VAL A 407 1.26 6.84 11.38
C VAL A 407 0.25 7.98 11.64
N PHE A 408 -1.05 7.76 11.39
CA PHE A 408 -2.06 8.81 11.54
C PHE A 408 -2.16 9.41 12.94
N PRO A 409 -2.02 8.64 14.05
CA PRO A 409 -2.02 9.20 15.39
C PRO A 409 -0.93 10.25 15.65
N PHE A 410 0.13 10.26 14.83
CA PHE A 410 1.29 11.15 14.92
C PHE A 410 1.18 12.37 14.00
N CYS A 411 0.11 12.47 13.21
CA CYS A 411 -0.15 13.62 12.33
C CYS A 411 -0.77 14.82 13.09
N GLY A 412 -1.02 14.70 14.39
CA GLY A 412 -1.69 15.72 15.20
C GLY A 412 -3.11 16.00 14.68
N ASP A 413 -3.44 17.27 14.50
CA ASP A 413 -4.68 17.77 13.89
C ASP A 413 -4.61 17.89 12.35
N LYS A 414 -3.50 17.45 11.73
CA LYS A 414 -3.16 17.68 10.31
C LYS A 414 -3.14 16.38 9.49
N LEU A 415 -4.32 15.78 9.32
CA LEU A 415 -4.54 14.71 8.34
C LEU A 415 -5.62 15.16 7.35
N ALA A 416 -5.34 15.07 6.05
CA ALA A 416 -6.39 15.28 5.03
C ALA A 416 -7.17 13.98 4.82
N VAL A 417 -8.51 14.04 4.89
CA VAL A 417 -9.40 12.93 4.57
C VAL A 417 -10.17 13.29 3.29
N HIS A 418 -9.78 12.68 2.17
CA HIS A 418 -10.34 12.98 0.85
C HIS A 418 -11.41 11.95 0.47
N GLU A 419 -12.68 12.36 0.50
CA GLU A 419 -13.82 11.53 0.13
C GLU A 419 -14.03 11.54 -1.40
N VAL A 420 -14.04 10.34 -2.00
CA VAL A 420 -14.20 10.12 -3.44
C VAL A 420 -15.32 9.12 -3.75
N ALA A 421 -15.79 9.12 -4.99
CA ALA A 421 -16.83 8.22 -5.44
C ALA A 421 -16.27 6.79 -5.62
N ARG A 422 -16.83 5.81 -4.91
CA ARG A 422 -16.41 4.40 -4.99
C ARG A 422 -16.37 3.87 -6.41
N GLN A 423 -17.45 4.10 -7.15
CA GLN A 423 -17.59 3.65 -8.53
C GLN A 423 -16.56 4.25 -9.49
N GLU A 424 -15.87 5.33 -9.08
CA GLU A 424 -14.82 5.98 -9.87
C GLU A 424 -13.40 5.62 -9.42
N GLU A 425 -13.21 5.16 -8.18
CA GLU A 425 -11.87 5.10 -7.59
C GLU A 425 -11.58 3.86 -6.75
N PHE A 426 -12.54 2.98 -6.50
CA PHE A 426 -12.32 1.80 -5.67
C PHE A 426 -13.14 0.57 -6.10
N SER A 427 -12.42 -0.41 -6.65
CA SER A 427 -12.90 -1.79 -6.84
C SER A 427 -11.73 -2.74 -6.60
N PRO A 428 -11.63 -3.35 -5.41
CA PRO A 428 -10.47 -4.14 -5.01
C PRO A 428 -10.55 -5.61 -5.45
N LEU A 429 -9.39 -6.20 -5.71
CA LEU A 429 -9.21 -7.62 -6.04
C LEU A 429 -8.65 -8.40 -4.85
N LYS A 430 -9.53 -9.02 -4.07
CA LYS A 430 -9.21 -9.73 -2.82
C LYS A 430 -9.52 -11.23 -2.86
N ASN A 431 -10.55 -11.64 -3.59
CA ASN A 431 -11.08 -12.99 -3.60
C ASN A 431 -10.97 -13.66 -4.98
N ALA A 432 -11.02 -14.99 -5.00
CA ALA A 432 -10.99 -15.76 -6.23
C ALA A 432 -12.25 -15.55 -7.08
N LYS A 433 -12.13 -15.81 -8.39
CA LYS A 433 -13.23 -15.71 -9.35
C LYS A 433 -14.46 -16.50 -8.91
N GLY A 434 -15.64 -15.92 -9.11
CA GLY A 434 -16.93 -16.51 -8.73
C GLY A 434 -17.31 -16.34 -7.26
N THR A 435 -16.60 -15.53 -6.48
CA THR A 435 -16.97 -15.23 -5.08
C THR A 435 -18.15 -14.26 -5.03
N GLY A 436 -18.28 -13.36 -6.02
CA GLY A 436 -19.34 -12.37 -6.12
C GLY A 436 -19.06 -11.04 -5.40
N VAL A 437 -17.90 -10.92 -4.73
CA VAL A 437 -17.45 -9.69 -4.04
C VAL A 437 -15.93 -9.60 -4.08
N ASP A 438 -15.41 -8.43 -4.43
CA ASP A 438 -13.98 -8.10 -4.50
C ASP A 438 -13.15 -9.16 -5.25
N ASP A 439 -13.63 -9.60 -6.40
CA ASP A 439 -13.08 -10.66 -7.23
C ASP A 439 -12.81 -10.17 -8.67
N PRO A 440 -12.25 -10.99 -9.58
CA PRO A 440 -12.00 -10.58 -10.96
C PRO A 440 -13.24 -10.10 -11.70
N ASP A 441 -14.39 -10.75 -11.50
CA ASP A 441 -15.63 -10.45 -12.22
C ASP A 441 -16.20 -9.09 -11.80
N THR A 442 -16.20 -8.79 -10.49
CA THR A 442 -16.59 -7.48 -9.95
C THR A 442 -15.60 -6.38 -10.36
N SER A 443 -14.29 -6.63 -10.28
CA SER A 443 -13.25 -5.68 -10.73
C SER A 443 -13.40 -5.30 -12.20
N ARG A 444 -13.64 -6.31 -13.06
CA ARG A 444 -13.83 -6.13 -14.51
C ARG A 444 -15.11 -5.34 -14.80
N ARG A 445 -16.22 -5.74 -14.18
CA ARG A 445 -17.52 -5.07 -14.31
C ARG A 445 -17.41 -3.59 -13.94
N ASP A 446 -16.79 -3.28 -12.81
CA ASP A 446 -16.75 -1.92 -12.27
C ASP A 446 -15.89 -0.99 -13.16
N LEU A 447 -14.76 -1.49 -13.67
CA LEU A 447 -13.90 -0.75 -14.60
C LEU A 447 -14.60 -0.46 -15.94
N LEU A 448 -15.25 -1.46 -16.53
CA LEU A 448 -16.02 -1.26 -17.77
C LEU A 448 -17.22 -0.33 -17.55
N ALA A 449 -17.90 -0.43 -16.40
CA ALA A 449 -19.02 0.43 -16.06
C ALA A 449 -18.58 1.90 -15.87
N GLN A 450 -17.42 2.14 -15.27
CA GLN A 450 -16.81 3.47 -15.20
C GLN A 450 -16.57 4.06 -16.58
N GLN A 451 -15.88 3.32 -17.45
CA GLN A 451 -15.51 3.81 -18.77
C GLN A 451 -16.74 4.03 -19.66
N ARG A 452 -17.79 3.21 -19.49
CA ARG A 452 -19.10 3.44 -20.09
C ARG A 452 -19.71 4.76 -19.64
N ARG A 453 -19.65 5.11 -18.34
CA ARG A 453 -20.13 6.43 -17.85
C ARG A 453 -19.37 7.58 -18.50
N TRP A 454 -18.04 7.48 -18.61
CA TRP A 454 -17.23 8.53 -19.27
C TRP A 454 -17.60 8.71 -20.74
N LEU A 455 -17.81 7.62 -21.50
CA LEU A 455 -18.24 7.67 -22.90
C LEU A 455 -19.62 8.33 -23.05
N ILE A 456 -20.57 7.96 -22.19
CA ILE A 456 -21.91 8.55 -22.20
C ILE A 456 -21.86 10.04 -21.85
N ALA A 457 -21.06 10.42 -20.86
CA ALA A 457 -20.84 11.82 -20.48
C ALA A 457 -20.22 12.64 -21.63
N ALA A 458 -19.37 12.02 -22.45
CA ALA A 458 -18.81 12.61 -23.67
C ALA A 458 -19.78 12.62 -24.88
N GLY A 459 -21.04 12.19 -24.69
CA GLY A 459 -22.07 12.21 -25.73
C GLY A 459 -22.09 10.99 -26.66
N ALA A 460 -21.36 9.92 -26.32
CA ALA A 460 -21.43 8.66 -27.07
C ALA A 460 -22.63 7.81 -26.64
N LYS A 461 -23.06 6.89 -27.51
CA LYS A 461 -24.01 5.81 -27.18
C LYS A 461 -23.26 4.49 -27.14
N VAL A 462 -23.35 3.76 -26.03
CA VAL A 462 -22.78 2.41 -25.94
C VAL A 462 -23.91 1.40 -25.98
N ALA A 463 -23.87 0.45 -26.91
CA ALA A 463 -24.93 -0.54 -27.06
C ALA A 463 -25.07 -1.41 -25.80
N GLU A 464 -26.23 -2.02 -25.61
CA GLU A 464 -26.45 -3.02 -24.57
C GLU A 464 -25.58 -4.25 -24.82
N GLY A 465 -24.95 -4.78 -23.78
CA GLY A 465 -24.02 -5.92 -23.88
C GLY A 465 -22.65 -5.60 -24.50
N ALA A 466 -22.43 -4.40 -25.04
CA ALA A 466 -21.12 -3.99 -25.54
C ALA A 466 -20.18 -3.63 -24.38
N GLU A 467 -19.04 -4.31 -24.34
CA GLU A 467 -17.97 -4.10 -23.37
C GLU A 467 -16.85 -3.30 -24.01
N VAL A 468 -16.93 -1.99 -23.84
CA VAL A 468 -15.94 -1.06 -24.37
C VAL A 468 -14.96 -0.70 -23.27
N GLU A 469 -13.73 -1.14 -23.44
CA GLU A 469 -12.62 -0.75 -22.58
C GLU A 469 -11.89 0.47 -23.17
N LEU A 470 -11.53 1.42 -22.32
CA LEU A 470 -10.67 2.55 -22.65
C LEU A 470 -9.29 2.34 -22.06
N SER A 471 -8.27 2.33 -22.91
CA SER A 471 -6.88 2.38 -22.48
C SER A 471 -6.60 3.65 -21.66
N PRO A 472 -5.91 3.57 -20.51
CA PRO A 472 -5.49 4.75 -19.77
C PRO A 472 -4.68 5.75 -20.61
N LEU A 473 -3.99 5.30 -21.67
CA LEU A 473 -3.28 6.18 -22.60
C LEU A 473 -4.21 7.11 -23.39
N VAL A 474 -5.46 6.68 -23.62
CA VAL A 474 -6.51 7.49 -24.27
C VAL A 474 -7.07 8.51 -23.28
N THR A 475 -7.40 8.08 -22.07
CA THR A 475 -8.02 8.92 -21.03
C THR A 475 -7.61 8.47 -19.62
N TYR A 476 -7.29 9.43 -18.74
CA TYR A 476 -6.93 9.15 -17.35
C TYR A 476 -8.17 9.05 -16.46
N SER A 477 -9.09 10.00 -16.62
CA SER A 477 -10.29 10.15 -15.79
C SER A 477 -11.49 10.67 -16.59
N GLY A 478 -11.65 10.22 -17.82
CA GLY A 478 -12.74 10.61 -18.72
C GLY A 478 -12.47 11.83 -19.60
N GLU A 479 -11.32 12.50 -19.49
CA GLU A 479 -10.97 13.63 -20.36
C GLU A 479 -10.60 13.20 -21.79
N GLY A 480 -10.81 14.07 -22.77
CA GLY A 480 -10.36 13.85 -24.16
C GLY A 480 -11.21 12.88 -24.98
N LEU A 481 -12.47 12.65 -24.57
CA LEU A 481 -13.39 11.71 -25.21
C LEU A 481 -14.37 12.37 -26.20
N ASP A 482 -14.27 13.68 -26.45
CA ASP A 482 -15.18 14.43 -27.33
C ASP A 482 -15.29 13.85 -28.75
N ARG A 483 -14.24 13.16 -29.21
CA ARG A 483 -14.23 12.46 -30.51
C ARG A 483 -15.33 11.41 -30.64
N PHE A 484 -15.86 10.90 -29.52
CA PHE A 484 -16.92 9.89 -29.50
C PHE A 484 -18.33 10.49 -29.46
N ALA A 485 -18.47 11.82 -29.36
CA ALA A 485 -19.78 12.47 -29.35
C ALA A 485 -20.62 12.10 -30.57
N GLY A 486 -21.85 11.65 -30.35
CA GLY A 486 -22.77 11.21 -31.40
C GLY A 486 -22.48 9.84 -31.99
N GLN A 487 -21.35 9.20 -31.66
CA GLN A 487 -21.03 7.85 -32.13
C GLN A 487 -21.82 6.79 -31.37
N THR A 488 -22.08 5.65 -32.02
CA THR A 488 -22.64 4.45 -31.38
C THR A 488 -21.61 3.33 -31.37
N LEU A 489 -21.17 2.94 -30.17
CA LEU A 489 -20.22 1.88 -29.92
C LEU A 489 -20.97 0.57 -29.66
N SER A 490 -21.02 -0.31 -30.67
CA SER A 490 -21.81 -1.55 -30.65
C SER A 490 -21.00 -2.83 -30.56
N ARG A 491 -19.66 -2.75 -30.62
CA ARG A 491 -18.76 -3.90 -30.54
C ARG A 491 -17.95 -3.84 -29.26
N SER A 492 -17.83 -4.99 -28.59
CA SER A 492 -16.91 -5.14 -27.46
C SER A 492 -15.47 -5.10 -27.94
N GLY A 493 -14.57 -4.51 -27.15
CA GLY A 493 -13.16 -4.37 -27.48
C GLY A 493 -12.47 -3.29 -26.65
N SER A 494 -11.14 -3.20 -26.80
CA SER A 494 -10.33 -2.12 -26.23
C SER A 494 -10.13 -1.00 -27.24
N ILE A 495 -10.26 0.25 -26.78
CA ILE A 495 -9.87 1.44 -27.50
C ILE A 495 -8.47 1.85 -27.01
N GLU A 496 -7.49 1.70 -27.89
CA GLU A 496 -6.09 2.10 -27.69
C GLU A 496 -5.81 3.47 -28.38
N PRO A 497 -4.68 4.12 -28.09
CA PRO A 497 -4.30 5.44 -28.65
C PRO A 497 -4.31 5.55 -30.17
#